data_AF-Q1Q7R6-F1
#
_entry.id   AF-Q1Q7R6-F1
#
_cell.length_a   1.000
_cell.length_b   1.000
_cell.length_c   1.000
_cell.angle_alpha   90.00
_cell.angle_beta   90.00
_cell.angle_gamma   90.00
#
_symmetry.space_group_name_H-M   'P 1'
#
loop_
_entity.id
_entity.type
_entity.pdbx_description
1 polymer ?
#
loop_
_entity_poly.entity_id
_entity_poly.type
_entity_poly.pdbx_seq_one_letter_code
_entity_poly.pdbx_strand_id
1 'polypeptide(L)'
;MDINLNQLYPMILSAVVALIIGKLYEKLPVQEVFTLFGKYQKGSRLKELIRIKKYRLDMRHYLYELQIAQNWFIALIVVAVVNFVFLLGSGFLKYPLWLFMIGMLPTYTIELIWLNKISYVDDLKVYQKGNPEWKKRKQRKVVRKQREKLKQLGQNGA
;
A
#
# COMPACT_ATOMS: atom_id res chain seq x y z
N MET A 1 37.55 7.42 28.32
CA MET A 1 36.96 6.98 27.04
C MET A 1 36.97 8.20 26.13
N ASP A 2 37.93 8.28 25.23
CA ASP A 2 38.02 9.41 24.30
C ASP A 2 36.97 9.24 23.21
N ILE A 3 36.00 10.14 23.18
CA ILE A 3 34.95 10.15 22.16
C ILE A 3 35.63 10.53 20.84
N ASN A 4 35.80 9.55 19.97
CA ASN A 4 36.42 9.74 18.68
C ASN A 4 35.45 10.54 17.77
N LEU A 5 35.97 11.45 16.93
CA LEU A 5 35.16 12.28 16.01
C LEU A 5 34.22 11.44 15.12
N ASN A 6 34.64 10.22 14.79
CA ASN A 6 33.84 9.25 14.02
C ASN A 6 32.61 8.72 14.78
N GLN A 7 32.59 8.77 16.11
CA GLN A 7 31.44 8.42 16.95
C GLN A 7 30.56 9.65 17.24
N LEU A 8 31.17 10.84 17.29
CA LEU A 8 30.46 12.10 17.55
C LEU A 8 29.52 12.48 16.39
N TYR A 9 29.98 12.31 15.15
CA TYR A 9 29.21 12.66 13.95
C TYR A 9 27.86 11.93 13.82
N PRO A 10 27.77 10.58 13.92
CA PRO A 10 26.48 9.89 13.84
C PRO A 10 25.57 10.20 15.04
N MET A 11 26.14 10.54 16.20
CA MET A 11 25.39 10.91 17.39
C MET A 11 24.71 12.28 17.22
N ILE A 12 25.44 13.29 16.73
CA ILE A 12 24.90 14.61 16.38
C ILE A 12 23.86 14.50 15.27
N LEU A 13 24.15 13.73 14.21
CA LEU A 13 23.21 13.51 13.11
C LEU A 13 21.90 12.88 13.60
N SER A 14 21.98 11.88 14.49
CA SER A 14 20.80 11.24 15.08
C SER A 14 19.99 12.22 15.93
N ALA A 15 20.64 13.08 16.70
CA ALA A 15 19.97 14.11 17.50
C ALA A 15 19.25 15.16 16.63
N VAL A 16 19.88 15.60 15.53
CA VAL A 16 19.27 16.55 14.58
C VAL A 16 18.06 15.93 13.90
N VAL A 17 18.15 14.67 13.45
CA VAL A 17 17.04 13.95 12.84
C VAL A 17 15.88 13.78 13.83
N ALA A 18 16.16 13.42 15.08
CA ALA A 18 15.14 13.31 16.12
C ALA A 18 14.42 14.66 16.36
N LEU A 19 15.15 15.77 16.37
CA LEU A 19 14.59 17.12 16.48
C LEU A 19 13.68 17.49 15.30
N ILE A 20 14.10 17.16 14.08
CA ILE A 20 13.32 17.41 12.86
C ILE A 20 12.03 16.57 12.88
N ILE A 21 12.14 15.29 13.22
CA ILE A 21 10.99 14.39 13.35
C ILE A 21 10.04 14.90 14.44
N GLY A 22 10.57 15.27 15.62
CA GLY A 22 9.77 15.84 16.72
C GLY A 22 8.98 17.08 16.29
N LYS A 23 9.64 18.03 15.62
CA LYS A 23 8.96 19.23 15.09
C LYS A 23 7.94 18.94 13.98
N LEU A 24 8.17 17.91 13.17
CA LEU A 24 7.19 17.46 12.16
C LEU A 24 5.94 16.86 12.81
N TYR A 25 6.11 16.07 13.88
CA TYR A 25 4.99 15.52 14.64
C TYR A 25 4.18 16.60 15.37
N GLU A 26 4.82 17.65 15.88
CA GLU A 26 4.11 18.79 16.50
C GLU A 26 3.27 19.59 15.49
N LYS A 27 3.72 19.69 14.24
CA LYS A 27 3.07 20.50 13.21
C LYS A 27 1.95 19.78 12.45
N LEU A 28 1.87 18.45 12.57
CA LEU A 28 0.88 17.65 11.85
C LEU A 28 -0.09 17.06 12.86
N PRO A 29 -1.31 17.63 13.03
CA PRO A 29 -2.34 16.98 13.83
C PRO A 29 -2.62 15.63 13.19
N VAL A 30 -2.18 14.58 13.86
CA VAL A 30 -2.19 13.19 13.41
C VAL A 30 -3.57 12.79 12.86
N GLN A 31 -4.65 13.32 13.45
CA GLN A 31 -6.03 13.15 12.99
C GLN A 31 -6.34 13.75 11.61
N GLU A 32 -5.83 14.93 11.26
CA GLU A 32 -6.07 15.54 9.94
C GLU A 32 -5.32 14.77 8.85
N VAL A 33 -4.11 14.30 9.14
CA VAL A 33 -3.35 13.44 8.25
C VAL A 33 -4.12 12.14 8.00
N PHE A 34 -4.61 11.46 9.03
CA PHE A 34 -5.41 10.23 8.87
C PHE A 34 -6.70 10.46 8.07
N THR A 35 -7.39 11.58 8.25
CA THR A 35 -8.62 11.88 7.49
C THR A 35 -8.35 12.22 6.03
N LEU A 36 -7.28 12.97 5.74
CA LEU A 36 -6.84 13.25 4.37
C LEU A 36 -6.40 11.97 3.64
N PHE A 37 -5.60 11.13 4.31
CA PHE A 37 -5.22 9.81 3.79
C PHE A 37 -6.45 8.93 3.56
N GLY A 38 -7.42 8.93 4.47
CA GLY A 38 -8.68 8.18 4.31
C GLY A 38 -9.51 8.65 3.12
N LYS A 39 -9.60 9.97 2.87
CA LYS A 39 -10.27 10.55 1.70
C LYS A 39 -9.53 10.19 0.41
N TYR A 40 -8.20 10.30 0.40
CA TYR A 40 -7.37 9.95 -0.74
C TYR A 40 -7.50 8.46 -1.09
N GLN A 41 -7.43 7.58 -0.09
CA GLN A 41 -7.57 6.13 -0.27
C GLN A 41 -8.94 5.75 -0.83
N LYS A 42 -10.02 6.40 -0.34
CA LYS A 42 -11.37 6.24 -0.90
C LYS A 42 -11.43 6.67 -2.38
N GLY A 43 -10.84 7.82 -2.71
CA GLY A 43 -10.81 8.33 -4.08
C GLY A 43 -10.00 7.45 -5.03
N SER A 44 -8.83 6.98 -4.60
CA SER A 44 -7.99 6.05 -5.37
C SER A 44 -8.74 4.75 -5.67
N ARG A 45 -9.33 4.15 -4.64
CA ARG A 45 -10.10 2.91 -4.77
C ARG A 45 -11.32 3.06 -5.68
N LEU A 46 -11.98 4.23 -5.65
CA LEU A 46 -13.09 4.52 -6.56
C LEU A 46 -12.62 4.51 -8.02
N LYS A 47 -11.48 5.16 -8.32
CA LYS A 47 -10.90 5.17 -9.67
C LYS A 47 -10.55 3.77 -10.15
N GLU A 48 -9.95 2.95 -9.29
CA GLU A 48 -9.66 1.54 -9.58
C GLU A 48 -10.92 0.73 -9.86
N LEU A 49 -11.96 0.88 -9.04
CA LEU A 49 -13.24 0.19 -9.25
C LEU A 49 -13.92 0.58 -10.56
N ILE A 50 -13.81 1.85 -10.98
CA ILE A 50 -14.31 2.31 -12.28
C ILE A 50 -13.54 1.61 -13.41
N ARG A 51 -12.21 1.54 -13.30
CA ARG A 51 -11.35 0.86 -14.28
C ARG A 51 -11.66 -0.64 -14.37
N ILE A 52 -11.81 -1.31 -13.22
CA ILE A 52 -12.20 -2.72 -13.13
C ILE A 52 -13.55 -2.95 -13.81
N LYS A 53 -14.54 -2.09 -13.53
CA LYS A 53 -15.88 -2.21 -14.15
C LYS A 53 -15.82 -2.12 -15.68
N LYS A 54 -14.93 -1.27 -16.22
CA LYS A 54 -14.71 -1.11 -17.66
C LYS A 54 -14.10 -2.37 -18.28
N TYR A 55 -13.10 -2.97 -17.64
CA TYR A 55 -12.33 -4.10 -18.22
C TYR A 55 -12.73 -5.49 -17.71
N ARG A 56 -13.77 -5.63 -16.88
CA ARG A 56 -14.20 -6.92 -16.30
C ARG A 56 -14.50 -8.05 -17.30
N LEU A 57 -14.72 -7.72 -18.57
CA LEU A 57 -15.03 -8.66 -19.65
C LEU A 57 -13.80 -9.02 -20.47
N ASP A 58 -12.72 -8.26 -20.34
CA ASP A 58 -11.53 -8.39 -21.14
C ASP A 58 -10.48 -9.21 -20.38
N MET A 59 -10.38 -10.49 -20.72
CA MET A 59 -9.40 -11.39 -20.12
C MET A 59 -7.96 -11.04 -20.54
N ARG A 60 -7.76 -10.39 -21.68
CA ARG A 60 -6.43 -9.95 -22.13
C ARG A 60 -5.92 -8.83 -21.24
N HIS A 61 -6.78 -7.89 -20.87
CA HIS A 61 -6.42 -6.83 -19.91
C HIS A 61 -6.04 -7.40 -18.54
N TYR A 62 -6.75 -8.42 -18.05
CA TYR A 62 -6.38 -9.11 -16.81
C TYR A 62 -5.00 -9.76 -16.90
N LEU A 63 -4.72 -10.52 -17.96
CA LEU A 63 -3.43 -11.18 -18.16
C LEU A 63 -2.28 -10.16 -18.28
N TYR A 64 -2.52 -9.04 -18.97
CA TYR A 64 -1.54 -7.96 -19.09
C TYR A 64 -1.18 -7.33 -17.73
N GLU A 65 -2.19 -6.98 -16.91
CA GLU A 65 -1.94 -6.40 -15.58
C GLU A 65 -1.32 -7.42 -14.61
N LEU A 66 -1.68 -8.71 -14.74
CA LEU A 66 -1.03 -9.79 -14.00
C LEU A 66 0.45 -9.90 -14.36
N GLN A 67 0.79 -9.85 -15.65
CA GLN A 67 2.18 -9.87 -16.12
C GLN A 67 2.96 -8.64 -15.63
N ILE A 68 2.34 -7.46 -15.63
CA ILE A 68 2.94 -6.26 -15.03
C ILE A 68 3.23 -6.48 -13.54
N ALA A 69 2.28 -7.03 -12.79
CA ALA A 69 2.47 -7.30 -11.36
C ALA A 69 3.61 -8.30 -11.12
N GLN A 70 3.73 -9.33 -11.96
CA GLN A 70 4.85 -10.28 -11.93
C GLN A 70 6.19 -9.61 -12.26
N ASN A 71 6.23 -8.73 -13.26
CA ASN A 71 7.44 -7.98 -13.59
C ASN A 71 7.88 -7.08 -12.42
N TRP A 72 6.94 -6.44 -11.74
CA TRP A 72 7.22 -5.66 -10.53
C TRP A 72 7.71 -6.53 -9.37
N PHE A 73 7.20 -7.76 -9.25
CA PHE A 73 7.72 -8.72 -8.27
C PHE A 73 9.16 -9.11 -8.56
N ILE A 74 9.48 -9.38 -9.83
CA ILE A 74 10.86 -9.67 -10.25
C ILE A 74 11.76 -8.46 -9.98
N ALA A 75 11.31 -7.25 -10.31
CA ALA A 75 12.04 -6.02 -10.00
C ALA A 75 12.27 -5.84 -8.48
N LEU A 76 11.27 -6.18 -7.65
CA LEU A 76 11.41 -6.17 -6.20
C LEU A 76 12.51 -7.11 -5.74
N ILE A 77 12.54 -8.34 -6.24
CA ILE A 77 13.58 -9.33 -5.89
C ILE A 77 14.96 -8.80 -6.32
N VAL A 78 15.10 -8.35 -7.55
CA VAL A 78 16.38 -7.85 -8.07
C VAL A 78 16.88 -6.67 -7.25
N VAL A 79 16.02 -5.68 -6.99
CA VAL A 79 16.40 -4.51 -6.20
C VAL A 79 16.65 -4.87 -4.75
N ALA A 80 15.88 -5.78 -4.15
CA ALA A 80 16.14 -6.27 -2.81
C ALA A 80 17.52 -6.94 -2.71
N VAL A 81 17.87 -7.81 -3.66
CA VAL A 81 19.17 -8.49 -3.70
C VAL A 81 20.30 -7.48 -3.88
N VAL A 82 20.20 -6.60 -4.88
CA VAL A 82 21.23 -5.57 -5.15
C VAL A 82 21.39 -4.64 -3.96
N ASN A 83 20.29 -4.18 -3.37
CA ASN A 83 20.31 -3.29 -2.21
C ASN A 83 20.90 -3.99 -0.98
N PHE A 84 20.54 -5.24 -0.73
CA PHE A 84 21.09 -6.01 0.37
C PHE A 84 22.60 -6.26 0.23
N VAL A 85 23.06 -6.64 -0.97
CA VAL A 85 24.49 -6.79 -1.27
C VAL A 85 25.23 -5.47 -1.11
N PHE A 86 24.64 -4.36 -1.57
CA PHE A 86 25.22 -3.03 -1.39
C PHE A 86 25.36 -2.67 0.09
N LEU A 87 24.32 -2.86 0.90
CA LEU A 87 24.33 -2.56 2.34
C LEU A 87 25.32 -3.44 3.11
N LEU A 88 25.41 -4.74 2.78
CA LEU A 88 26.41 -5.62 3.39
C LEU A 88 27.84 -5.24 2.98
N GLY A 89 28.07 -4.99 1.69
CA GLY A 89 29.40 -4.64 1.16
C GLY A 89 29.93 -3.29 1.65
N SER A 90 29.04 -2.37 2.01
CA SER A 90 29.38 -1.06 2.58
C SER A 90 29.48 -1.06 4.12
N GLY A 91 29.32 -2.22 4.78
CA GLY A 91 29.45 -2.35 6.23
C GLY A 91 28.31 -1.67 7.00
N PHE A 92 27.13 -1.52 6.40
CA PHE A 92 26.02 -0.76 7.00
C PHE A 92 25.51 -1.32 8.33
N LEU A 93 25.79 -2.59 8.63
CA LEU A 93 25.46 -3.24 9.90
C LEU A 93 26.13 -2.56 11.12
N LYS A 94 27.17 -1.75 10.91
CA LYS A 94 27.84 -0.98 11.97
C LYS A 94 27.13 0.33 12.29
N TYR A 95 26.22 0.78 11.44
CA TYR A 95 25.44 1.99 11.67
C TYR A 95 24.17 1.71 12.47
N PRO A 96 23.63 2.73 13.17
CA PRO A 96 22.34 2.63 13.83
C PRO A 96 21.22 2.12 12.91
N LEU A 97 20.25 1.39 13.49
CA LEU A 97 19.12 0.78 12.79
C LEU A 97 18.39 1.73 11.82
N TRP A 98 18.29 3.02 12.16
CA TRP A 98 17.59 4.01 11.33
C TRP A 98 18.31 4.27 9.98
N LEU A 99 19.64 4.25 9.95
CA LEU A 99 20.41 4.38 8.71
C LEU A 99 20.23 3.14 7.82
N PHE A 100 20.11 1.96 8.43
CA PHE A 100 19.74 0.75 7.71
C PHE A 100 18.34 0.86 7.10
N MET A 101 17.35 1.39 7.86
CA MET A 101 16.00 1.63 7.32
C MET A 101 16.00 2.62 6.15
N ILE A 102 16.83 3.67 6.19
CA ILE A 102 16.98 4.61 5.06
C ILE A 102 17.63 3.91 3.86
N GLY A 103 18.66 3.10 4.08
CA GLY A 103 19.29 2.30 3.03
C GLY A 103 18.31 1.34 2.35
N MET A 104 17.29 0.87 3.07
CA MET A 104 16.24 -0.01 2.53
C MET A 104 15.13 0.72 1.76
N LEU A 105 15.13 2.07 1.71
CA LEU A 105 14.10 2.85 1.02
C LEU A 105 13.85 2.43 -0.44
N PRO A 106 14.87 2.15 -1.28
CA PRO A 106 14.65 1.69 -2.65
C PRO A 106 13.90 0.36 -2.73
N THR A 107 14.10 -0.53 -1.75
CA THR A 107 13.37 -1.79 -1.67
C THR A 107 11.91 -1.55 -1.27
N TYR A 108 11.68 -0.71 -0.26
CA TYR A 108 10.32 -0.37 0.19
C TYR A 108 9.49 0.35 -0.87
N THR A 109 10.10 1.22 -1.68
CA THR A 109 9.36 1.93 -2.74
C THR A 109 8.87 0.96 -3.82
N ILE A 110 9.70 0.00 -4.23
CA ILE A 110 9.29 -1.03 -5.20
C ILE A 110 8.27 -1.98 -4.59
N GLU A 111 8.42 -2.34 -3.31
CA GLU A 111 7.46 -3.16 -2.59
C GLU A 111 6.07 -2.51 -2.60
N LEU A 112 5.98 -1.21 -2.30
CA LEU A 112 4.72 -0.46 -2.36
C LEU A 112 4.11 -0.45 -3.77
N ILE A 113 4.92 -0.30 -4.82
CA ILE A 113 4.44 -0.34 -6.22
C ILE A 113 3.89 -1.74 -6.53
N TRP A 114 4.61 -2.79 -6.16
CA TRP A 114 4.19 -4.17 -6.37
C TRP A 114 2.91 -4.48 -5.61
N LEU A 115 2.81 -4.12 -4.33
CA LEU A 115 1.62 -4.33 -3.49
C LEU A 115 0.38 -3.64 -4.07
N ASN A 116 0.53 -2.41 -4.58
CA ASN A 116 -0.56 -1.71 -5.25
C ASN A 116 -0.99 -2.44 -6.53
N LYS A 117 -0.03 -2.93 -7.33
CA LYS A 117 -0.30 -3.66 -8.57
C LYS A 117 -0.99 -5.00 -8.33
N ILE A 118 -0.49 -5.80 -7.38
CA ILE A 118 -1.11 -7.09 -7.07
C ILE A 118 -2.50 -6.92 -6.45
N SER A 119 -2.71 -5.91 -5.60
CA SER A 119 -4.03 -5.60 -5.04
C SER A 119 -5.04 -5.27 -6.14
N TYR A 120 -4.64 -4.53 -7.17
CA TYR A 120 -5.50 -4.23 -8.32
C TYR A 120 -5.84 -5.49 -9.14
N VAL A 121 -4.86 -6.39 -9.33
CA VAL A 121 -5.05 -7.66 -10.05
C VAL A 121 -5.98 -8.60 -9.28
N ASP A 122 -5.86 -8.67 -7.96
CA ASP A 122 -6.75 -9.46 -7.11
C ASP A 122 -8.19 -8.94 -7.18
N ASP A 123 -8.37 -7.62 -7.12
CA ASP A 123 -9.69 -7.03 -7.32
C ASP A 123 -10.22 -7.33 -8.74
N LEU A 124 -9.41 -7.19 -9.80
CA LEU A 124 -9.80 -7.58 -11.16
C LEU A 124 -10.27 -9.04 -11.25
N LYS A 125 -9.54 -9.98 -10.64
CA LYS A 125 -9.87 -11.41 -10.59
C LYS A 125 -11.23 -11.62 -9.95
N VAL A 126 -11.49 -10.97 -8.81
CA VAL A 126 -12.77 -11.07 -8.08
C VAL A 126 -13.93 -10.53 -8.92
N TYR A 127 -13.73 -9.45 -9.68
CA TYR A 127 -14.79 -8.79 -10.45
C TYR A 127 -14.93 -9.31 -11.90
N GLN A 128 -14.10 -10.25 -12.33
CA GLN A 128 -14.14 -10.84 -13.67
C GLN A 128 -15.45 -11.59 -13.93
N LYS A 129 -16.05 -11.41 -15.11
CA LYS A 129 -17.33 -12.06 -15.46
C LYS A 129 -17.16 -13.58 -15.48
N GLY A 130 -17.98 -14.28 -14.70
CA GLY A 130 -17.92 -15.74 -14.55
C GLY A 130 -17.38 -16.19 -13.19
N ASN A 131 -16.69 -15.31 -12.46
CA ASN A 131 -16.19 -15.65 -11.13
C ASN A 131 -17.36 -15.93 -10.14
N PRO A 132 -17.37 -17.10 -9.46
CA PRO A 132 -18.40 -17.43 -8.47
C PRO A 132 -18.45 -16.44 -7.31
N GLU A 133 -17.34 -15.82 -6.92
CA GLU A 133 -17.32 -14.79 -5.88
C GLU A 133 -18.10 -13.54 -6.27
N TRP A 134 -17.95 -13.08 -7.51
CA TRP A 134 -18.73 -11.95 -8.02
C TRP A 134 -20.23 -12.24 -7.99
N LYS A 135 -20.63 -13.46 -8.39
CA LYS A 135 -22.02 -13.91 -8.34
C LYS A 135 -22.56 -13.90 -6.89
N LYS A 136 -21.80 -14.44 -5.94
CA LYS A 136 -22.13 -14.41 -4.50
C LYS A 136 -22.26 -12.96 -3.99
N ARG A 137 -21.33 -12.07 -4.34
CA ARG A 137 -21.38 -10.64 -3.94
C ARG A 137 -22.61 -9.93 -4.52
N LYS A 138 -22.97 -10.20 -5.78
CA LYS A 138 -24.16 -9.65 -6.43
C LYS A 138 -25.44 -10.12 -5.72
N GLN A 139 -25.54 -11.41 -5.42
CA GLN A 139 -26.68 -11.98 -4.69
C GLN A 139 -26.83 -11.36 -3.30
N ARG A 140 -25.74 -11.27 -2.52
CA ARG A 140 -25.76 -10.62 -1.19
C ARG A 140 -26.28 -9.17 -1.25
N LYS A 141 -25.89 -8.40 -2.27
CA LYS A 141 -26.39 -7.04 -2.47
C LYS A 141 -27.89 -6.99 -2.77
N VAL A 142 -28.41 -7.94 -3.56
CA VAL A 142 -29.85 -8.02 -3.87
C VAL A 142 -30.65 -8.39 -2.61
N VAL A 143 -30.22 -9.41 -1.88
CA VAL A 143 -30.86 -9.84 -0.63
C VAL A 143 -30.89 -8.71 0.40
N ARG A 144 -29.77 -7.97 0.54
CA ARG A 144 -29.72 -6.81 1.44
C ARG A 144 -30.75 -5.74 1.05
N LYS A 145 -30.83 -5.38 -0.23
CA LYS A 145 -31.81 -4.40 -0.71
C LYS A 145 -33.26 -4.87 -0.51
N GLN A 146 -33.53 -6.15 -0.72
CA GLN A 146 -34.86 -6.71 -0.45
C GLN A 146 -35.22 -6.64 1.03
N ARG A 147 -34.28 -6.96 1.93
CA ARG A 147 -34.47 -6.81 3.38
C ARG A 147 -34.72 -5.36 3.79
N GLU A 148 -33.98 -4.41 3.22
CA GLU A 148 -34.17 -2.98 3.49
C GLU A 148 -35.55 -2.49 3.01
N LYS A 149 -36.01 -2.91 1.82
CA LYS A 149 -37.36 -2.60 1.32
C LYS A 149 -38.47 -3.21 2.19
N LEU A 150 -38.33 -4.47 2.61
CA LEU A 150 -39.30 -5.13 3.49
C LEU A 150 -39.40 -4.44 4.86
N LYS A 151 -38.28 -3.99 5.42
CA LYS A 151 -38.28 -3.18 6.65
C LYS A 151 -39.02 -1.85 6.49
N GLN A 152 -38.83 -1.17 5.37
CA GLN A 152 -39.52 0.11 5.09
C GLN A 152 -41.03 -0.10 4.90
N LEU A 153 -41.45 -1.17 4.21
CA LEU A 153 -42.86 -1.50 4.04
C LEU A 153 -43.53 -1.91 5.37
N GLY A 154 -42.82 -2.65 6.23
CA GLY A 154 -43.31 -3.01 7.56
C GLY A 154 -43.40 -1.84 8.54
N GLN A 155 -42.66 -0.75 8.33
CA GLN A 155 -42.75 0.48 9.13
C GLN A 155 -43.83 1.45 8.65
N ASN A 156 -44.22 1.40 7.38
CA ASN A 156 -45.26 2.26 6.80
C ASN A 156 -46.67 1.61 6.83
N GLY A 157 -46.76 0.35 7.27
CA GLY A 157 -48.02 -0.39 7.41
C GLY A 157 -48.49 -0.58 8.85
N ALA A 158 -47.85 0.09 9.81
CA ALA A 158 -48.24 0.21 11.21
C ALA A 158 -48.62 1.67 11.49
#